data_AF-A0A921QES7-F1
#
_entry.id   AF-A0A921QES7-F1
#
_cell.length_a   1.000
_cell.length_b   1.000
_cell.length_c   1.000
_cell.angle_alpha   90.00
_cell.angle_beta   90.00
_cell.angle_gamma   90.00
#
_symmetry.space_group_name_H-M   'P 1'
#
loop_
_entity.id
_entity.type
_entity.pdbx_description
1 polymer ?
#
loop_
_entity_poly.entity_id
_entity_poly.type
_entity_poly.pdbx_seq_one_letter_code
_entity_poly.pdbx_strand_id
1 'polypeptide(L)'
;MDECGDWYLDCLPLAGHKVLCVDPSARTVVFDVGMCQLETIPCFNVPKRSLLPCWLPLPSIADATDSNGSAEYIFEGSPYQEELLLQGDEDGARQALSHQFVAFVYHSESKSWQRQLLPPPPFVHDPKHYEHYSHPDITSYAVVERGGSHVIFLSADGAGGPGTYCLDTVTHTWSYVGDWVLPFKLKARSNMCRS
;
A
#
# COMPACT_ATOMS: atom_id res chain seq x y z
N MET A 1 -15.67 -32.29 -11.18
CA MET A 1 -16.58 -31.14 -11.18
C MET A 1 -15.67 -29.94 -11.19
N ASP A 2 -15.45 -29.38 -12.37
CA ASP A 2 -14.68 -28.17 -12.54
C ASP A 2 -15.48 -27.03 -11.91
N GLU A 3 -14.98 -26.46 -10.82
CA GLU A 3 -15.45 -25.17 -10.36
C GLU A 3 -15.14 -24.17 -11.48
N CYS A 4 -16.19 -23.66 -12.13
CA CYS A 4 -16.07 -22.52 -13.03
C CYS A 4 -15.60 -21.35 -12.14
N GLY A 5 -14.27 -21.18 -12.05
CA GLY A 5 -13.65 -20.18 -11.20
C GLY A 5 -14.17 -18.80 -11.57
N ASP A 6 -14.67 -18.07 -10.58
CA ASP A 6 -15.12 -16.70 -10.75
C ASP A 6 -14.04 -15.89 -11.46
N TRP A 7 -14.33 -15.49 -12.71
CA TRP A 7 -13.49 -14.54 -13.42
C TRP A 7 -13.92 -13.16 -12.95
N TYR A 8 -13.18 -12.60 -12.01
CA TYR A 8 -13.33 -11.19 -11.63
C TYR A 8 -12.02 -10.47 -11.88
N LEU A 9 -12.10 -9.15 -12.04
CA LEU A 9 -10.94 -8.31 -12.22
C LEU A 9 -11.14 -7.07 -11.38
N ASP A 10 -10.24 -6.86 -10.42
CA ASP A 10 -10.28 -5.71 -9.53
C ASP A 10 -9.70 -4.49 -10.25
N CYS A 11 -10.51 -3.44 -10.39
CA CYS A 11 -10.14 -2.18 -11.01
C CYS A 11 -9.99 -1.09 -9.95
N LEU A 12 -8.76 -0.64 -9.71
CA LEU A 12 -8.43 0.33 -8.69
C LEU A 12 -8.00 1.65 -9.34
N PRO A 13 -8.70 2.77 -9.07
CA PRO A 13 -8.31 4.05 -9.63
C PRO A 13 -6.98 4.52 -9.04
N LEU A 14 -6.05 4.82 -9.92
CA LEU A 14 -4.76 5.44 -9.62
C LEU A 14 -4.78 6.93 -9.97
N ALA A 15 -3.71 7.66 -9.64
CA ALA A 15 -3.61 9.04 -10.09
C ALA A 15 -3.29 9.13 -11.59
N GLY A 16 -3.46 10.32 -12.18
CA GLY A 16 -3.06 10.56 -13.56
C GLY A 16 -3.91 9.82 -14.59
N HIS A 17 -5.19 9.56 -14.29
CA HIS A 17 -6.13 8.84 -15.16
C HIS A 17 -5.72 7.38 -15.42
N LYS A 18 -4.98 6.78 -14.50
CA LYS A 18 -4.58 5.38 -14.58
C LYS A 18 -5.53 4.50 -13.76
N VAL A 19 -5.70 3.26 -14.19
CA VAL A 19 -6.46 2.23 -13.49
C VAL A 19 -5.57 1.01 -13.36
N LEU A 20 -5.34 0.55 -12.13
CA LEU A 20 -4.72 -0.74 -11.90
C LEU A 20 -5.78 -1.84 -12.01
N CYS A 21 -5.49 -2.82 -12.82
CA CYS A 21 -6.31 -4.00 -13.03
C CYS A 21 -5.58 -5.21 -12.45
N VAL A 22 -6.24 -5.96 -11.58
CA VAL A 22 -5.69 -7.15 -10.92
C VAL A 22 -6.62 -8.33 -11.18
N ASP A 23 -6.06 -9.42 -11.69
CA ASP A 23 -6.84 -10.65 -11.89
C ASP A 23 -6.69 -11.63 -10.71
N PRO A 24 -7.49 -12.72 -10.66
CA PRO A 24 -7.47 -13.65 -9.54
C PRO A 24 -6.16 -14.44 -9.41
N SER A 25 -5.33 -14.44 -10.46
CA SER A 25 -3.97 -15.00 -10.46
C SER A 25 -2.92 -13.99 -10.01
N ALA A 26 -3.33 -12.84 -9.46
CA ALA A 26 -2.46 -11.76 -9.01
C ALA A 26 -1.65 -11.10 -10.14
N ARG A 27 -2.04 -11.29 -11.41
CA ARG A 27 -1.44 -10.56 -12.53
C ARG A 27 -1.98 -9.15 -12.55
N THR A 28 -1.09 -8.21 -12.80
CA THR A 28 -1.34 -6.77 -12.66
C THR A 28 -1.01 -6.04 -13.95
N VAL A 29 -1.92 -5.18 -14.38
CA VAL A 29 -1.71 -4.27 -15.51
C VAL A 29 -2.22 -2.89 -15.15
N VAL A 30 -1.52 -1.85 -15.61
CA VAL A 30 -1.94 -0.46 -15.45
C VAL A 30 -2.46 0.03 -16.79
N PHE A 31 -3.70 0.49 -16.81
CA PHE A 31 -4.31 1.10 -17.99
C PHE A 31 -4.32 2.62 -17.82
N ASP A 32 -3.61 3.34 -18.69
CA ASP A 32 -3.65 4.79 -18.79
C ASP A 32 -4.82 5.19 -19.69
N VAL A 33 -5.87 5.73 -19.07
CA VAL A 33 -7.10 6.16 -19.77
C VAL A 33 -6.84 7.39 -20.63
N GLY A 34 -5.91 8.27 -20.23
CA GLY A 34 -5.59 9.49 -20.97
C GLY A 34 -4.85 9.20 -22.26
N MET A 35 -3.95 8.22 -22.24
CA MET A 35 -3.15 7.80 -23.38
C MET A 35 -3.75 6.61 -24.14
N CYS A 36 -4.77 5.96 -23.59
CA CYS A 36 -5.33 4.69 -24.07
C CYS A 36 -4.24 3.62 -24.21
N GLN A 37 -3.36 3.52 -23.22
CA GLN A 37 -2.21 2.62 -23.22
C GLN A 37 -2.28 1.62 -22.07
N LEU A 38 -1.81 0.40 -22.33
CA LEU A 38 -1.71 -0.65 -21.34
C LEU A 38 -0.23 -0.89 -21.02
N GLU A 39 0.11 -0.84 -19.75
CA GLU A 39 1.44 -1.12 -19.23
C GLU A 39 1.39 -2.35 -18.31
N THR A 40 2.26 -3.33 -18.55
CA THR A 40 2.40 -4.48 -17.65
C THR A 40 3.30 -4.09 -16.49
N ILE A 41 2.82 -4.27 -15.26
CA ILE A 41 3.61 -4.05 -14.04
C ILE A 41 3.85 -5.39 -13.33
N PRO A 42 4.85 -5.49 -12.43
CA PRO A 42 5.15 -6.75 -11.77
C PRO A 42 3.94 -7.32 -11.01
N CYS A 43 3.67 -8.61 -11.17
CA CYS A 43 2.56 -9.30 -10.49
C CYS A 43 2.69 -9.23 -8.96
N PHE A 44 1.57 -9.35 -8.25
CA PHE A 44 1.62 -9.64 -6.81
C PHE A 44 2.21 -11.03 -6.55
N ASN A 45 2.79 -11.24 -5.37
CA ASN A 45 3.31 -12.55 -4.96
C ASN A 45 2.22 -13.57 -4.71
N VAL A 46 1.05 -13.10 -4.28
CA VAL A 46 -0.08 -13.92 -3.86
C VAL A 46 -1.38 -13.23 -4.31
N PRO A 47 -2.45 -13.98 -4.60
CA PRO A 47 -3.77 -13.43 -4.80
C PRO A 47 -4.20 -12.56 -3.61
N LYS A 48 -4.82 -11.42 -3.92
CA LYS A 48 -5.28 -10.40 -2.97
C LYS A 48 -6.80 -10.51 -2.83
N ARG A 49 -7.37 -10.22 -1.65
CA ARG A 49 -8.80 -10.42 -1.37
C ARG A 49 -9.58 -9.12 -1.25
N SER A 50 -8.93 -8.05 -0.80
CA SER A 50 -9.48 -6.72 -0.63
C SER A 50 -8.35 -5.72 -0.81
N LEU A 51 -8.38 -4.90 -1.85
CA LEU A 51 -7.27 -4.00 -2.18
C LEU A 51 -7.63 -2.53 -1.89
N LEU A 52 -6.74 -1.84 -1.17
CA LEU A 52 -6.83 -0.40 -0.89
C LEU A 52 -5.67 0.34 -1.60
N PRO A 53 -5.95 1.12 -2.66
CA PRO A 53 -4.93 1.82 -3.43
C PRO A 53 -4.59 3.16 -2.77
N CYS A 54 -3.42 3.27 -2.13
CA CYS A 54 -2.88 4.51 -1.59
C CYS A 54 -1.86 5.12 -2.57
N TRP A 55 -2.12 6.35 -3.00
CA TRP A 55 -1.27 7.00 -4.00
C TRP A 55 -0.41 8.09 -3.36
N LEU A 56 0.88 8.11 -3.71
CA LEU A 56 1.83 9.16 -3.35
C LEU A 56 2.56 9.69 -4.60
N PRO A 57 2.59 11.01 -4.84
CA PRO A 57 3.62 11.55 -5.71
C PRO A 57 4.93 11.43 -4.93
N LEU A 58 5.92 10.64 -5.34
CA LEU A 58 7.19 10.69 -4.60
C LEU A 58 7.79 12.08 -4.79
N PRO A 59 8.27 12.73 -3.73
CA PRO A 59 9.06 13.94 -3.88
C PRO A 59 10.35 13.55 -4.58
N SER A 60 10.70 14.31 -5.62
CA SER A 60 12.01 14.22 -6.27
C SER A 60 13.06 14.34 -5.16
N ILE A 61 13.85 13.28 -4.96
CA ILE A 61 15.03 13.36 -4.11
C ILE A 61 15.90 14.44 -4.74
N ALA A 62 16.02 15.57 -4.04
CA ALA A 62 16.80 16.71 -4.48
C ALA A 62 18.28 16.35 -4.41
N ASP A 63 18.77 15.67 -5.46
CA ASP A 63 20.15 15.74 -5.98
C ASP A 63 20.40 14.75 -7.14
N ALA A 64 19.41 14.49 -7.99
CA ALA A 64 19.63 13.84 -9.28
C ALA A 64 18.79 14.51 -10.36
N THR A 65 19.47 14.89 -11.43
CA THR A 65 18.90 15.34 -12.71
C THR A 65 17.63 14.56 -13.07
N ASP A 66 16.49 15.26 -13.16
CA ASP A 66 15.25 14.87 -13.83
C ASP A 66 14.57 13.52 -13.48
N SER A 67 14.87 12.90 -12.34
CA SER A 67 14.19 11.65 -11.92
C SER A 67 12.95 11.93 -11.06
N ASN A 68 11.85 12.31 -11.70
CA ASN A 68 10.54 12.39 -11.03
C ASN A 68 9.95 10.97 -10.87
N GLY A 69 10.51 10.18 -9.94
CA GLY A 69 9.95 8.88 -9.56
C GLY A 69 8.55 9.03 -8.98
N SER A 70 7.69 8.02 -9.15
CA SER A 70 6.36 7.98 -8.54
C SER A 70 6.16 6.62 -7.88
N ALA A 71 5.55 6.58 -6.70
CA ALA A 71 5.25 5.32 -6.02
C ALA A 71 3.76 5.17 -5.71
N GLU A 72 3.27 3.97 -5.96
CA GLU A 72 1.89 3.56 -5.74
C GLU A 72 1.88 2.50 -4.66
N TYR A 73 1.28 2.81 -3.52
CA TYR A 73 1.22 1.93 -2.36
C TYR A 73 -0.11 1.19 -2.39
N ILE A 74 -0.06 -0.12 -2.20
CA ILE A 74 -1.23 -0.98 -2.24
C ILE A 74 -1.25 -1.84 -1.00
N PHE A 75 -2.33 -1.72 -0.26
CA PHE A 75 -2.53 -2.41 1.00
C PHE A 75 -3.68 -3.40 0.90
N GLU A 76 -3.57 -4.51 1.62
CA GLU A 76 -4.71 -5.38 1.86
C GLU A 76 -5.68 -4.67 2.79
N GLY A 77 -6.94 -4.53 2.39
CA GLY A 77 -7.99 -3.89 3.17
C GLY A 77 -8.44 -4.69 4.37
N SER A 78 -8.24 -6.00 4.37
CA SER A 78 -8.59 -6.90 5.47
C SER A 78 -7.43 -7.85 5.74
N PRO A 79 -6.34 -7.37 6.38
CA PRO A 79 -5.14 -8.16 6.53
C PRO A 79 -5.33 -9.36 7.47
N TYR A 80 -4.91 -10.54 7.00
CA TYR A 80 -4.81 -11.74 7.80
C TYR A 80 -3.48 -11.79 8.58
N GLN A 81 -3.45 -12.58 9.65
CA GLN A 81 -2.20 -12.81 10.37
C GLN A 81 -1.25 -13.64 9.50
N GLU A 82 -0.07 -13.09 9.18
CA GLU A 82 0.89 -13.72 8.28
C GLU A 82 2.21 -14.11 8.95
N GLU A 83 2.90 -15.10 8.37
CA GLU A 83 4.30 -15.39 8.65
C GLU A 83 5.20 -14.47 7.80
N LEU A 84 6.08 -13.72 8.46
CA LEU A 84 6.89 -12.70 7.82
C LEU A 84 8.12 -13.25 7.12
N LEU A 85 8.47 -12.62 5.99
CA LEU A 85 9.74 -12.87 5.34
C LEU A 85 10.84 -12.04 5.99
N LEU A 86 11.96 -12.67 6.35
CA LEU A 86 13.14 -11.95 6.82
C LEU A 86 14.06 -11.68 5.64
N GLN A 87 14.18 -10.42 5.25
CA GLN A 87 15.20 -9.97 4.30
C GLN A 87 16.29 -9.19 5.03
N GLY A 88 17.54 -9.48 4.69
CA GLY A 88 18.68 -8.71 5.16
C GLY A 88 18.88 -7.52 4.24
N ASP A 89 18.99 -6.33 4.81
CA ASP A 89 19.51 -5.17 4.12
C ASP A 89 21.03 -5.32 3.88
N GLU A 90 21.59 -4.50 3.00
CA GLU A 90 23.04 -4.44 2.71
C GLU A 90 23.89 -4.17 3.96
N ASP A 91 23.30 -3.51 4.97
CA ASP A 91 23.86 -3.28 6.32
C ASP A 91 23.64 -4.45 7.32
N GLY A 92 23.09 -5.58 6.88
CA GLY A 92 22.86 -6.77 7.72
C GLY A 92 21.67 -6.68 8.69
N ALA A 93 20.93 -5.57 8.67
CA ALA A 93 19.68 -5.43 9.41
C ALA A 93 18.61 -6.37 8.80
N ARG A 94 18.04 -7.26 9.62
CA ARG A 94 16.94 -8.12 9.18
C ARG A 94 15.62 -7.37 9.34
N GLN A 95 14.98 -7.01 8.24
CA GLN A 95 13.63 -6.45 8.24
C GLN A 95 12.61 -7.56 7.94
N ALA A 96 11.51 -7.54 8.69
CA ALA A 96 10.39 -8.44 8.47
C ALA A 96 9.42 -7.80 7.47
N LEU A 97 9.20 -8.47 6.34
CA LEU A 97 8.42 -7.97 5.22
C LEU A 97 7.14 -8.77 5.00
N SER A 98 6.14 -8.07 4.47
CA SER A 98 4.78 -8.55 4.29
C SER A 98 4.47 -8.87 2.83
N HIS A 99 3.64 -9.89 2.60
CA HIS A 99 3.01 -10.09 1.30
C HIS A 99 1.74 -9.24 1.12
N GLN A 100 1.19 -8.70 2.21
CA GLN A 100 -0.05 -7.94 2.25
C GLN A 100 0.14 -6.44 1.95
N PHE A 101 1.32 -5.89 2.24
CA PHE A 101 1.64 -4.48 2.06
C PHE A 101 2.74 -4.32 1.01
N VAL A 102 2.43 -3.64 -0.10
CA VAL A 102 3.31 -3.56 -1.27
C VAL A 102 3.38 -2.11 -1.79
N ALA A 103 4.56 -1.69 -2.23
CA ALA A 103 4.73 -0.49 -3.03
C ALA A 103 5.17 -0.85 -4.46
N PHE A 104 4.57 -0.19 -5.43
CA PHE A 104 5.02 -0.17 -6.82
C PHE A 104 5.73 1.14 -7.08
N VAL A 105 7.03 1.09 -7.30
CA VAL A 105 7.87 2.26 -7.52
C VAL A 105 8.23 2.32 -8.99
N TYR A 106 7.94 3.44 -9.64
CA TYR A 106 8.34 3.69 -11.01
C TYR A 106 9.72 4.35 -11.04
N HIS A 107 10.66 3.67 -11.69
CA HIS A 107 12.01 4.18 -11.92
C HIS A 107 12.09 4.81 -13.32
N SER A 108 12.27 6.12 -13.38
CA SER A 108 12.34 6.86 -14.64
C SER A 108 13.55 6.50 -15.49
N GLU A 109 14.68 6.15 -14.85
CA GLU A 109 15.94 5.80 -15.52
C GLU A 109 15.82 4.49 -16.31
N SER A 110 15.26 3.46 -15.69
CA SER A 110 15.01 2.15 -16.32
C SER A 110 13.68 2.10 -17.05
N LYS A 111 12.85 3.14 -16.93
CA LYS A 111 11.46 3.20 -17.41
C LYS A 111 10.67 1.95 -17.03
N SER A 112 10.86 1.49 -15.80
CA SER A 112 10.28 0.23 -15.35
C SER A 112 9.72 0.34 -13.93
N TRP A 113 8.67 -0.44 -13.71
CA TRP A 113 8.07 -0.61 -12.41
C TRP A 113 8.81 -1.67 -11.61
N GLN A 114 9.13 -1.34 -10.35
CA GLN A 114 9.64 -2.27 -9.37
C GLN A 114 8.61 -2.47 -8.27
N ARG A 115 8.51 -3.72 -7.81
CA ARG A 115 7.65 -4.10 -6.71
C ARG A 115 8.49 -4.29 -5.46
N GLN A 116 8.16 -3.52 -4.43
CA GLN A 116 8.81 -3.56 -3.13
C GLN A 116 7.83 -4.06 -2.07
N LEU A 117 8.25 -5.09 -1.31
CA LEU A 117 7.51 -5.52 -0.13
C LEU A 117 7.76 -4.53 1.00
N LEU A 118 6.71 -4.22 1.75
CA LEU A 118 6.80 -3.32 2.91
C LEU A 118 6.71 -4.12 4.19
N PRO A 119 7.27 -3.62 5.31
CA PRO A 119 6.92 -4.19 6.60
C PRO A 119 5.42 -3.99 6.85
N PRO A 120 4.78 -4.91 7.57
CA PRO A 120 3.37 -4.78 7.91
C PRO A 120 3.16 -3.76 9.04
N PRO A 121 1.97 -3.17 9.14
CA PRO A 121 1.55 -2.42 10.31
C PRO A 121 1.65 -3.24 11.60
N PRO A 122 1.92 -2.62 12.77
CA PRO A 122 2.08 -3.32 14.04
C PRO A 122 0.88 -4.18 14.45
N PHE A 123 -0.34 -3.77 14.10
CA PHE A 123 -1.56 -4.50 14.45
C PHE A 123 -1.69 -5.86 13.76
N VAL A 124 -1.01 -6.08 12.63
CA VAL A 124 -1.06 -7.34 11.89
C VAL A 124 -0.45 -8.49 12.70
N HIS A 125 0.41 -8.17 13.67
CA HIS A 125 1.05 -9.16 14.54
C HIS A 125 0.53 -9.16 15.97
N ASP A 126 -0.29 -8.18 16.36
CA ASP A 126 -0.83 -8.16 17.71
C ASP A 126 -2.07 -9.08 17.75
N PRO A 127 -2.00 -10.22 18.48
CA PRO A 127 -3.09 -11.19 18.52
C PRO A 127 -4.39 -10.59 19.05
N LYS A 128 -4.35 -9.46 19.76
CA LYS A 128 -5.53 -8.77 20.27
C LYS A 128 -6.47 -8.29 19.16
N HIS A 129 -5.96 -8.08 17.94
CA HIS A 129 -6.80 -7.68 16.81
C HIS A 129 -7.49 -8.87 16.12
N TYR A 130 -7.14 -10.11 16.50
CA TYR A 130 -7.63 -11.34 15.90
C TYR A 130 -8.38 -12.18 16.94
N GLU A 131 -9.64 -11.87 17.22
CA GLU A 131 -10.52 -12.71 18.05
C GLU A 131 -11.62 -13.37 17.20
N HIS A 132 -11.89 -14.66 17.46
CA HIS A 132 -13.04 -15.42 16.96
C HIS A 132 -13.42 -15.14 15.49
N TYR A 133 -12.51 -15.46 14.56
CA TYR A 133 -12.70 -15.34 13.10
C TYR A 133 -12.84 -13.89 12.57
N SER A 134 -12.69 -12.88 13.41
CA SER A 134 -12.64 -11.48 12.98
C SER A 134 -11.20 -11.08 12.66
N HIS A 135 -11.00 -10.57 11.45
CA HIS A 135 -9.74 -9.95 11.01
C HIS A 135 -9.90 -8.43 11.14
N PRO A 136 -8.82 -7.70 11.44
CA PRO A 136 -8.86 -6.25 11.40
C PRO A 136 -9.14 -5.79 9.97
N ASP A 137 -10.07 -4.85 9.83
CA ASP A 137 -10.37 -4.16 8.58
C ASP A 137 -9.73 -2.78 8.59
N ILE A 138 -9.03 -2.46 7.52
CA ILE A 138 -8.54 -1.12 7.25
C ILE A 138 -9.71 -0.28 6.78
N THR A 139 -10.21 0.57 7.68
CA THR A 139 -11.41 1.35 7.45
C THR A 139 -11.13 2.64 6.70
N SER A 140 -9.90 3.16 6.76
CA SER A 140 -9.56 4.43 6.11
C SER A 140 -8.05 4.66 6.04
N TYR A 141 -7.63 5.54 5.13
CA TYR A 141 -6.24 6.01 5.04
C TYR A 141 -6.17 7.47 4.57
N ALA A 142 -5.17 8.20 5.04
CA ALA A 142 -4.83 9.54 4.56
C ALA A 142 -3.37 9.60 4.13
N VAL A 143 -3.11 10.50 3.18
CA VAL A 143 -1.76 10.88 2.82
C VAL A 143 -1.54 12.31 3.28
N VAL A 144 -0.46 12.52 4.04
CA VAL A 144 -0.03 13.85 4.48
C VAL A 144 1.38 14.11 3.98
N GLU A 145 1.59 15.26 3.36
CA GLU A 145 2.92 15.75 3.03
C GLU A 145 3.53 16.45 4.25
N ARG A 146 4.75 16.07 4.60
CA ARG A 146 5.51 16.63 5.73
C ARG A 146 6.93 16.93 5.28
N GLY A 147 7.19 18.21 4.99
CA GLY A 147 8.54 18.71 4.74
C GLY A 147 9.25 18.06 3.55
N GLY A 148 8.54 17.83 2.45
CA GLY A 148 9.08 17.15 1.27
C GLY A 148 9.18 15.63 1.41
N SER A 149 8.48 15.04 2.38
CA SER A 149 8.26 13.59 2.52
C SER A 149 6.75 13.31 2.65
N HIS A 150 6.33 12.06 2.46
CA HIS A 150 4.97 11.63 2.68
C HIS A 150 4.85 10.70 3.88
N VAL A 151 3.75 10.85 4.60
CA VAL A 151 3.36 9.96 5.68
C VAL A 151 1.96 9.46 5.38
N ILE A 152 1.79 8.14 5.36
CA ILE A 152 0.50 7.52 5.17
C ILE A 152 -0.09 7.21 6.55
N PHE A 153 -1.22 7.82 6.87
CA PHE A 153 -2.03 7.43 8.03
C PHE A 153 -3.01 6.35 7.61
N LEU A 154 -3.22 5.39 8.49
CA LEU A 154 -4.06 4.23 8.26
C LEU A 154 -4.83 3.92 9.54
N SER A 155 -6.16 3.84 9.45
CA SER A 155 -6.98 3.37 10.56
C SER A 155 -7.42 1.94 10.30
N ALA A 156 -7.25 1.10 11.31
CA ALA A 156 -7.73 -0.26 11.34
C ALA A 156 -8.77 -0.40 12.47
N ASP A 157 -9.79 -1.21 12.23
CA ASP A 157 -10.80 -1.59 13.22
C ASP A 157 -10.80 -3.11 13.33
N GLY A 158 -10.76 -3.65 14.55
CA GLY A 158 -10.67 -5.08 14.81
C GLY A 158 -11.10 -5.41 16.23
N ALA A 159 -10.89 -6.66 16.66
CA ALA A 159 -11.36 -7.11 17.97
C ALA A 159 -10.80 -6.28 19.14
N GLY A 160 -9.56 -5.81 19.03
CA GLY A 160 -8.89 -4.94 19.99
C GLY A 160 -9.38 -3.49 19.99
N GLY A 161 -10.37 -3.14 19.18
CA GLY A 161 -10.87 -1.78 18.97
C GLY A 161 -10.14 -1.03 17.85
N PRO A 162 -10.54 0.24 17.61
CA PRO A 162 -9.96 1.06 16.55
C PRO A 162 -8.55 1.53 16.89
N GLY A 163 -7.67 1.55 15.89
CA GLY A 163 -6.32 2.10 16.01
C GLY A 163 -5.90 2.84 14.74
N THR A 164 -5.19 3.96 14.92
CA THR A 164 -4.54 4.68 13.82
C THR A 164 -3.03 4.51 13.89
N TYR A 165 -2.44 4.21 12.73
CA TYR A 165 -1.02 3.98 12.51
C TYR A 165 -0.53 4.91 11.41
N CYS A 166 0.75 5.23 11.39
CA CYS A 166 1.37 5.97 10.30
C CYS A 166 2.59 5.23 9.75
N LEU A 167 2.74 5.22 8.43
CA LEU A 167 3.90 4.74 7.69
C LEU A 167 4.69 5.94 7.19
N ASP A 168 5.95 6.04 7.61
CA ASP A 168 6.94 6.91 6.98
C ASP A 168 7.38 6.26 5.65
N THR A 169 7.21 6.96 4.53
CA THR A 169 7.43 6.38 3.20
C THR A 169 8.90 6.42 2.77
N VAL A 170 9.76 7.12 3.52
CA VAL A 170 11.20 7.17 3.26
C VAL A 170 11.89 6.03 3.99
N THR A 171 11.57 5.83 5.26
CA THR A 171 12.17 4.78 6.09
C THR A 171 11.40 3.46 6.04
N HIS A 172 10.20 3.47 5.44
CA HIS A 172 9.25 2.36 5.48
C HIS A 172 8.98 1.86 6.91
N THR A 173 8.96 2.76 7.90
CA THR A 173 8.70 2.40 9.30
C THR A 173 7.28 2.76 9.73
N TRP A 174 6.62 1.82 10.39
CA TRP A 174 5.32 2.06 11.01
C TRP A 174 5.44 2.62 12.42
N SER A 175 4.47 3.44 12.82
CA SER A 175 4.30 3.93 14.18
C SER A 175 2.82 3.96 14.56
N TYR A 176 2.51 3.65 15.81
CA TYR A 176 1.16 3.78 16.34
C TYR A 176 0.90 5.23 16.77
N VAL A 177 -0.28 5.75 16.42
CA VAL A 177 -0.65 7.16 16.62
C VAL A 177 -1.70 7.31 17.72
N GLY A 178 -2.64 6.37 17.86
CA GLY A 178 -3.65 6.39 18.92
C GLY A 178 -4.90 5.55 18.65
N ASP A 179 -5.73 5.41 19.69
CA ASP A 179 -7.02 4.68 19.68
C ASP A 179 -8.16 5.53 19.11
N TRP A 180 -8.00 5.97 17.87
CA TRP A 180 -9.00 6.75 17.15
C TRP A 180 -8.99 6.36 15.67
N VAL A 181 -10.06 6.70 14.94
CA VAL A 181 -10.16 6.49 13.48
C VAL A 181 -10.17 7.81 12.75
N LEU A 182 -9.62 7.83 11.54
CA LEU A 182 -9.68 8.99 10.67
C LEU A 182 -11.15 9.36 10.38
N PRO A 183 -11.49 10.66 10.28
CA PRO A 183 -12.87 11.11 10.19
C PRO A 183 -13.54 10.87 8.81
N PHE A 184 -12.93 10.08 7.93
CA PHE A 184 -13.40 9.83 6.57
C PHE A 184 -13.38 8.33 6.26
N LYS A 185 -14.37 7.86 5.50
CA LYS A 185 -14.55 6.42 5.22
C LYS A 185 -13.68 5.88 4.09
N LEU A 186 -13.30 6.71 3.12
CA LEU A 186 -12.49 6.29 1.98
C LEU A 186 -11.69 7.48 1.49
N LYS A 187 -10.45 7.59 1.97
CA LYS A 187 -9.41 8.52 1.50
C LYS A 187 -9.65 10.01 1.75
N ALA A 188 -8.72 10.68 2.43
CA ALA A 188 -8.56 12.12 2.36
C ALA A 188 -7.13 12.48 1.95
N ARG A 189 -7.00 13.48 1.07
CA ARG A 189 -5.73 14.17 0.81
C ARG A 189 -5.78 15.50 1.55
N SER A 190 -4.87 15.71 2.48
CA SER A 190 -4.75 16.98 3.20
C SER A 190 -3.45 17.67 2.81
N ASN A 191 -3.57 18.78 2.10
CA ASN A 191 -2.48 19.73 1.95
C ASN A 191 -2.54 20.60 3.21
N MET A 192 -1.68 20.33 4.19
CA MET A 192 -1.69 21.10 5.42
C MET A 192 -1.14 22.52 5.12
N CYS A 193 -2.03 23.45 4.81
CA CYS A 193 -1.70 24.87 4.71
C CYS A 193 -1.19 25.33 6.09
N ARG A 194 0.09 25.71 6.16
CA ARG A 194 0.63 26.41 7.33
C ARG A 194 -0.05 27.78 7.42
N SER A 195 -0.76 28.02 8.52
CA SER A 195 -1.23 29.34 8.95
C SER A 195 -0.07 30.21 9.42
#